data_AF-A0A0C1LGA9-F1
#
_entry.id   AF-A0A0C1LGA9-F1
#
_cell.length_a   1.000
_cell.length_b   1.000
_cell.length_c   1.000
_cell.angle_alpha   90.00
_cell.angle_beta   90.00
_cell.angle_gamma   90.00
#
_symmetry.space_group_name_H-M   'P 1'
#
loop_
_entity.id
_entity.type
_entity.pdbx_description
1 polymer ?
#
loop_
_entity_poly.entity_id
_entity_poly.type
_entity_poly.pdbx_seq_one_letter_code
_entity_poly.pdbx_strand_id
1 'polypeptide(L)'
;MKSKLLILLSIAIASFCSCTKNGDKPAGSINNEPVKRPFGNPLGIAVTKTIGEAGGTLEMPGGNIKLVVPQGAVTTPVNFSLQEVQNTLPGSRAQSFRLLPENVDFKSPVTIIYSYEELDMEGTAPGLMYLAYQDKDGYYNIAHKTVLDEDTKILSVQTSHFSDWTIVELLKVTADKTEMQPNETANLKLQWYLGSLLAPLTTDYPIGDLQDYNGRNASKVSWSLAAGQGSIQPSGIKCGYKAPGEIPATNPALVSVSVPISFYNNARPGVAILTTPITTIADEYFIYTLDGVPHVNGGSGCTSPTCIEMEADNFYVSAEMKSGQHILVRLLGESFGTRSYPFGLEDDQAYIHVNMGDEFDWVSSRFPCEKCDEAHSSGSVKLTRYGNVGDYVEGEFTAEIWYSIGYNPPRKSITGKFRVKRRL
;
A
#
# COMPACT_ATOMS: atom_id res chain seq x y z
N MET A 1 -53.69 -18.75 84.16
CA MET A 1 -52.47 -17.98 84.48
C MET A 1 -52.17 -17.00 83.35
N LYS A 2 -52.37 -15.70 83.63
CA LYS A 2 -51.59 -14.51 83.21
C LYS A 2 -51.03 -14.51 81.76
N SER A 3 -51.67 -13.82 80.79
CA SER A 3 -51.61 -12.36 80.51
C SER A 3 -50.23 -11.94 79.96
N LYS A 4 -50.08 -11.42 78.73
CA LYS A 4 -50.36 -10.02 78.32
C LYS A 4 -50.33 -9.91 76.77
N LEU A 5 -51.32 -9.27 76.11
CA LEU A 5 -51.35 -7.83 75.71
C LEU A 5 -50.40 -7.58 74.51
N LEU A 6 -50.70 -6.94 73.37
CA LEU A 6 -51.85 -6.24 72.76
C LEU A 6 -51.34 -5.73 71.38
N ILE A 7 -52.28 -5.31 70.50
CA ILE A 7 -52.15 -4.18 69.52
C ILE A 7 -51.19 -4.39 68.34
N LEU A 8 -51.44 -3.94 67.11
CA LEU A 8 -52.55 -3.39 66.32
C LEU A 8 -51.87 -3.03 64.97
N LEU A 9 -52.58 -3.16 63.85
CA LEU A 9 -52.58 -2.22 62.72
C LEU A 9 -51.23 -1.77 62.10
N SER A 10 -51.03 -2.00 60.80
CA SER A 10 -50.83 -0.95 59.76
C SER A 10 -50.03 -1.38 58.50
N ILE A 11 -50.59 -1.01 57.33
CA ILE A 11 -49.93 -0.43 56.12
C ILE A 11 -49.04 -1.38 55.28
N ALA A 12 -49.48 -1.86 54.10
CA ALA A 12 -49.60 -1.22 52.77
C ALA A 12 -48.38 -1.47 51.84
N ILE A 13 -48.68 -2.00 50.66
CA ILE A 13 -48.08 -1.74 49.33
C ILE A 13 -46.55 -1.87 49.18
N ALA A 14 -46.11 -2.92 48.47
CA ALA A 14 -45.05 -2.86 47.46
C ALA A 14 -44.98 -4.24 46.75
N SER A 15 -45.44 -4.37 45.51
CA SER A 15 -44.79 -3.97 44.25
C SER A 15 -44.12 -5.16 43.56
N PHE A 16 -44.66 -5.45 42.38
CA PHE A 16 -44.15 -6.30 41.32
C PHE A 16 -42.62 -6.37 41.24
N CYS A 17 -42.06 -7.56 41.43
CA CYS A 17 -40.73 -7.91 40.91
C CYS A 17 -40.79 -8.00 39.38
N SER A 18 -40.69 -6.86 38.72
CA SER A 18 -40.31 -6.76 37.32
C SER A 18 -38.80 -6.98 37.24
N CYS A 19 -38.37 -8.11 36.68
CA CYS A 19 -36.99 -8.32 36.28
C CYS A 19 -36.60 -7.25 35.26
N THR A 20 -35.75 -6.30 35.67
CA THR A 20 -35.07 -5.41 34.73
C THR A 20 -34.08 -6.26 33.94
N LYS A 21 -34.45 -6.58 32.70
CA LYS A 21 -33.52 -7.01 31.66
C LYS A 21 -32.50 -5.88 31.56
N ASN A 22 -31.26 -6.13 31.99
CA ASN A 22 -30.15 -5.21 31.79
C ASN A 22 -30.11 -4.91 30.29
N GLY A 23 -30.53 -3.70 29.92
CA GLY A 23 -30.40 -3.23 28.57
C GLY A 23 -28.91 -3.15 28.29
N ASP A 24 -28.44 -4.05 27.43
CA ASP A 24 -27.18 -3.85 26.74
C ASP A 24 -27.24 -2.44 26.15
N LYS A 25 -26.39 -1.56 26.68
CA LYS A 25 -26.13 -0.28 26.04
C LYS A 25 -25.74 -0.59 24.59
N PRO A 26 -26.33 0.07 23.58
CA PRO A 26 -25.83 -0.09 22.23
C PRO A 26 -24.33 0.18 22.23
N ALA A 27 -23.57 -0.70 21.59
CA ALA A 27 -22.13 -0.56 21.41
C ALA A 27 -21.84 0.88 20.98
N GLY A 28 -20.93 1.53 21.72
CA GLY A 28 -20.68 2.96 21.63
C GLY A 28 -20.44 3.43 20.20
N SER A 29 -20.96 4.61 19.87
CA SER A 29 -20.55 5.36 18.69
C SER A 29 -19.05 5.60 18.78
N ILE A 30 -18.26 4.89 17.98
CA ILE A 30 -16.86 5.29 17.79
C ILE A 30 -16.90 6.53 16.88
N ASN A 31 -16.82 7.70 17.51
CA ASN A 31 -16.58 8.96 16.82
C ASN A 31 -15.16 8.89 16.28
N ASN A 32 -14.99 8.89 14.96
CA ASN A 32 -13.68 9.14 14.38
C ASN A 32 -13.50 10.66 14.35
N GLU A 33 -12.89 11.19 15.40
CA GLU A 33 -12.65 12.63 15.47
C GLU A 33 -11.68 13.05 14.36
N PRO A 34 -11.90 14.21 13.71
CA PRO A 34 -10.95 14.78 12.76
C PRO A 34 -9.57 14.89 13.38
N VAL A 35 -8.53 14.45 12.67
CA VAL A 35 -7.17 14.55 13.17
C VAL A 35 -6.39 15.60 12.37
N LYS A 36 -5.84 16.58 13.08
CA LYS A 36 -4.97 17.59 12.51
C LYS A 36 -3.65 16.96 12.06
N ARG A 37 -3.22 17.30 10.85
CA ARG A 37 -1.95 16.83 10.25
C ARG A 37 -1.05 18.03 9.93
N PRO A 38 0.28 17.84 9.88
CA PRO A 38 1.18 18.86 9.34
C PRO A 38 0.92 19.05 7.84
N PHE A 39 1.26 20.23 7.33
CA PHE A 39 1.31 20.48 5.90
C PHE A 39 2.51 19.76 5.26
N GLY A 40 2.35 19.33 4.01
CA GLY A 40 3.42 18.69 3.26
C GLY A 40 4.56 19.66 2.95
N ASN A 41 5.80 19.18 3.08
CA ASN A 41 6.97 19.90 2.56
C ASN A 41 6.99 19.84 1.03
N PRO A 42 7.33 20.93 0.32
CA PRO A 42 7.45 20.92 -1.12
C PRO A 42 8.45 19.88 -1.65
N LEU A 43 8.07 19.18 -2.71
CA LEU A 43 8.89 18.24 -3.46
C LEU A 43 9.00 18.71 -4.91
N GLY A 44 10.21 18.75 -5.44
CA GLY A 44 10.46 19.18 -6.81
C GLY A 44 10.10 20.66 -7.09
N ILE A 45 10.04 20.99 -8.38
CA ILE A 45 9.80 22.36 -8.87
C ILE A 45 8.30 22.54 -9.15
N ALA A 46 7.76 23.70 -8.78
CA ALA A 46 6.38 24.06 -9.12
C ALA A 46 6.23 24.36 -10.62
N VAL A 47 5.17 23.83 -11.23
CA VAL A 47 4.75 24.19 -12.58
C VAL A 47 3.80 25.38 -12.47
N THR A 48 4.05 26.44 -13.25
CA THR A 48 3.28 27.69 -13.15
C THR A 48 2.69 28.09 -14.49
N LYS A 49 1.53 28.75 -14.46
CA LYS A 49 0.90 29.34 -15.66
C LYS A 49 -0.05 30.47 -15.30
N THR A 50 0.08 31.59 -15.99
CA THR A 50 -0.89 32.68 -15.94
C THR A 50 -2.12 32.32 -16.78
N ILE A 51 -3.29 32.30 -16.15
CA ILE A 51 -4.58 32.06 -16.82
C ILE A 51 -5.50 33.25 -16.53
N GLY A 52 -6.12 33.80 -17.57
CA GLY A 52 -7.09 34.90 -17.48
C GLY A 52 -8.50 34.47 -17.82
N GLU A 53 -9.35 35.43 -18.20
CA GLU A 53 -10.78 35.23 -18.45
C GLU A 53 -11.09 34.17 -19.52
N ALA A 54 -10.20 33.97 -20.51
CA ALA A 54 -10.36 32.93 -21.52
C ALA A 54 -10.34 31.50 -20.97
N GLY A 55 -9.93 31.31 -19.71
CA GLY A 55 -9.70 30.00 -19.11
C GLY A 55 -8.42 29.34 -19.59
N GLY A 56 -8.18 28.12 -19.14
CA GLY A 56 -6.98 27.37 -19.49
C GLY A 56 -6.75 26.14 -18.62
N THR A 57 -5.66 25.44 -18.91
CA THR A 57 -5.25 24.25 -18.17
C THR A 57 -3.82 24.37 -17.68
N LEU A 58 -3.55 23.78 -16.52
CA LEU A 58 -2.22 23.60 -15.92
C LEU A 58 -2.10 22.13 -15.49
N GLU A 59 -0.99 21.47 -15.82
CA GLU A 59 -0.85 20.02 -15.64
C GLU A 59 0.59 19.71 -15.21
N MET A 60 0.74 18.73 -14.31
CA MET A 60 2.05 18.25 -13.90
C MET A 60 2.67 17.38 -15.00
N PRO A 61 3.99 17.50 -15.27
CA PRO A 61 4.72 16.52 -16.07
C PRO A 61 4.45 15.10 -15.55
N GLY A 62 4.12 14.17 -16.44
CA GLY A 62 3.69 12.81 -16.08
C GLY A 62 2.17 12.62 -16.03
N GLY A 63 1.37 13.69 -15.99
CA GLY A 63 -0.09 13.63 -16.14
C GLY A 63 -0.88 13.21 -14.90
N ASN A 64 -0.22 13.07 -13.74
CA ASN A 64 -0.85 12.60 -12.50
C ASN A 64 -1.94 13.55 -11.98
N ILE A 65 -1.78 14.87 -12.17
CA ILE A 65 -2.77 15.88 -11.78
C ILE A 65 -2.86 17.03 -12.80
N LYS A 66 -4.09 17.50 -13.01
CA LYS A 66 -4.44 18.58 -13.93
C LYS A 66 -5.47 19.50 -13.30
N LEU A 67 -5.25 20.80 -13.45
CA LEU A 67 -6.18 21.87 -13.15
C LEU A 67 -6.80 22.41 -14.44
N VAL A 68 -8.13 22.49 -14.47
CA VAL A 68 -8.90 23.12 -15.55
C VAL A 68 -9.61 24.34 -14.99
N VAL A 69 -9.24 25.51 -15.48
CA VAL A 69 -9.88 26.79 -15.17
C VAL A 69 -10.84 27.12 -16.34
N PRO A 70 -12.16 27.06 -16.15
CA PRO A 70 -13.08 27.35 -17.23
C PRO A 70 -13.04 28.83 -17.62
N GLN A 71 -13.55 29.14 -18.81
CA GLN A 71 -13.75 30.52 -19.25
C GLN A 71 -14.62 31.27 -18.22
N GLY A 72 -14.25 32.50 -17.91
CA GLY A 72 -14.95 33.36 -16.95
C GLY A 72 -14.74 32.98 -15.48
N ALA A 73 -13.96 31.95 -15.15
CA ALA A 73 -13.69 31.58 -13.76
C ALA A 73 -12.93 32.69 -12.99
N VAL A 74 -12.09 33.44 -13.69
CA VAL A 74 -11.37 34.60 -13.17
C VAL A 74 -11.58 35.80 -14.10
N THR A 75 -11.65 37.01 -13.54
CA THR A 75 -11.85 38.26 -14.30
C THR A 75 -10.55 38.99 -14.62
N THR A 76 -9.45 38.60 -13.96
CA THR A 76 -8.11 39.13 -14.19
C THR A 76 -7.12 37.97 -14.33
N PRO A 77 -5.98 38.18 -15.01
CA PRO A 77 -4.94 37.15 -15.08
C PRO A 77 -4.43 36.75 -13.69
N VAL A 78 -4.47 35.45 -13.37
CA VAL A 78 -3.96 34.86 -12.12
C VAL A 78 -2.83 33.90 -12.45
N ASN A 79 -1.73 33.99 -11.72
CA ASN A 79 -0.62 33.04 -11.83
C ASN A 79 -0.92 31.81 -10.96
N PHE A 80 -1.28 30.70 -11.60
CA PHE A 80 -1.56 29.44 -10.95
C PHE A 80 -0.32 28.58 -10.84
N SER A 81 -0.21 27.78 -9.78
CA SER A 81 0.86 26.79 -9.66
C SER A 81 0.38 25.44 -9.15
N LEU A 82 1.04 24.38 -9.62
CA LEU A 82 0.97 23.01 -9.12
C LEU A 82 2.36 22.59 -8.63
N GLN A 83 2.45 22.05 -7.42
CA GLN A 83 3.71 21.51 -6.89
C GLN A 83 3.43 20.23 -6.11
N GLU A 84 4.24 19.19 -6.30
CA GLU A 84 4.18 18.02 -5.43
C GLU A 84 4.60 18.40 -4.01
N VAL A 85 3.97 17.80 -3.01
CA VAL A 85 4.32 17.94 -1.60
C VAL A 85 4.34 16.57 -0.94
N GLN A 86 5.09 16.45 0.15
CA GLN A 86 5.05 15.26 0.98
C GLN A 86 3.59 14.96 1.39
N ASN A 87 3.10 13.76 1.07
CA ASN A 87 1.77 13.34 1.52
C ASN A 87 1.77 13.11 3.04
N THR A 88 0.92 13.84 3.75
CA THR A 88 0.78 13.76 5.21
C THR A 88 -0.53 13.09 5.65
N LEU A 89 -1.34 12.59 4.71
CA LEU A 89 -2.54 11.80 5.00
C LEU A 89 -2.14 10.32 5.19
N PRO A 90 -2.16 9.78 6.43
CA PRO A 90 -1.70 8.42 6.68
C PRO A 90 -2.53 7.41 5.90
N GLY A 91 -1.88 6.43 5.28
CA GLY A 91 -2.50 5.31 4.55
C GLY A 91 -3.04 5.66 3.14
N SER A 92 -2.95 6.93 2.72
CA SER A 92 -3.00 7.28 1.31
C SER A 92 -1.69 6.88 0.63
N ARG A 93 -1.78 6.15 -0.47
CA ARG A 93 -0.63 5.78 -1.32
C ARG A 93 -0.36 6.79 -2.45
N ALA A 94 -1.25 7.77 -2.62
CA ALA A 94 -1.16 8.74 -3.70
C ALA A 94 -0.15 9.85 -3.40
N GLN A 95 0.33 10.51 -4.45
CA GLN A 95 1.07 11.76 -4.30
C GLN A 95 0.13 12.87 -3.77
N SER A 96 0.70 13.88 -3.14
CA SER A 96 -0.05 15.07 -2.72
C SER A 96 0.45 16.27 -3.51
N PHE A 97 -0.46 17.16 -3.89
CA PHE A 97 -0.13 18.34 -4.69
C PHE A 97 -0.70 19.59 -4.06
N ARG A 98 0.16 20.61 -3.92
CA ARG A 98 -0.23 21.96 -3.52
C ARG A 98 -0.65 22.76 -4.74
N LEU A 99 -1.87 23.29 -4.68
CA LEU A 99 -2.42 24.22 -5.64
C LEU A 99 -2.35 25.64 -5.06
N LEU A 100 -1.90 26.61 -5.86
CA LEU A 100 -1.87 28.03 -5.45
C LEU A 100 -2.38 28.92 -6.58
N PRO A 101 -2.91 30.12 -6.26
CA PRO A 101 -3.05 30.70 -4.91
C PRO A 101 -4.35 30.28 -4.19
N GLU A 102 -4.33 30.21 -2.86
CA GLU A 102 -5.48 29.76 -2.07
C GLU A 102 -6.65 30.75 -2.04
N ASN A 103 -6.38 32.05 -2.19
CA ASN A 103 -7.35 33.13 -1.99
C ASN A 103 -7.88 33.73 -3.30
N VAL A 104 -8.24 32.88 -4.26
CA VAL A 104 -8.82 33.31 -5.54
C VAL A 104 -10.34 33.36 -5.44
N ASP A 105 -10.93 34.51 -5.79
CA ASP A 105 -12.38 34.68 -5.92
C ASP A 105 -12.87 34.17 -7.28
N PHE A 106 -13.07 32.85 -7.36
CA PHE A 106 -13.56 32.20 -8.56
C PHE A 106 -15.03 32.52 -8.83
N LYS A 107 -15.33 33.06 -10.02
CA LYS A 107 -16.70 33.32 -10.50
C LYS A 107 -17.39 32.06 -11.02
N SER A 108 -16.62 31.02 -11.29
CA SER A 108 -17.10 29.68 -11.62
C SER A 108 -16.11 28.65 -11.08
N PRO A 109 -16.58 27.50 -10.56
CA PRO A 109 -15.70 26.47 -10.03
C PRO A 109 -14.67 26.01 -11.05
N VAL A 110 -13.45 25.76 -10.57
CA VAL A 110 -12.39 25.11 -11.35
C VAL A 110 -12.47 23.60 -11.13
N THR A 111 -11.90 22.82 -12.05
CA THR A 111 -11.90 21.35 -11.96
C THR A 111 -10.50 20.85 -11.68
N ILE A 112 -10.34 20.05 -10.63
CA ILE A 112 -9.15 19.23 -10.39
C ILE A 112 -9.42 17.85 -10.95
N ILE A 113 -8.47 17.33 -11.73
CA ILE A 113 -8.49 16.01 -12.35
C ILE A 113 -7.22 15.29 -11.88
N TYR A 114 -7.36 14.09 -11.32
CA TYR A 114 -6.27 13.31 -10.76
C TYR A 114 -6.34 11.89 -11.32
N SER A 115 -5.26 11.41 -11.94
CA SER A 115 -5.14 10.03 -12.41
C SER A 115 -4.70 9.09 -11.28
N TYR A 116 -5.40 7.97 -11.11
CA TYR A 116 -5.02 6.91 -10.18
C TYR A 116 -4.43 5.68 -10.88
N GLU A 117 -4.05 5.81 -12.15
CA GLU A 117 -3.58 4.69 -12.97
C GLU A 117 -2.39 3.93 -12.37
N GLU A 118 -1.42 4.66 -11.80
CA GLU A 118 -0.21 4.11 -11.20
C GLU A 118 -0.40 3.73 -9.72
N LEU A 119 -1.60 3.88 -9.15
CA LEU A 119 -1.84 3.49 -7.77
C LEU A 119 -2.01 1.98 -7.66
N ASP A 120 -1.31 1.39 -6.70
CA ASP A 120 -1.54 0.01 -6.29
C ASP A 120 -2.93 -0.13 -5.65
N MET A 121 -3.73 -1.06 -6.20
CA MET A 121 -5.10 -1.35 -5.77
C MET A 121 -5.16 -2.43 -4.68
N GLU A 122 -4.03 -2.96 -4.22
CA GLU A 122 -4.00 -4.00 -3.19
C GLU A 122 -4.79 -3.57 -1.95
N GLY A 123 -5.75 -4.41 -1.55
CA GLY A 123 -6.57 -4.20 -0.37
C GLY A 123 -7.51 -3.00 -0.49
N THR A 124 -7.80 -2.46 -1.68
CA THR A 124 -8.81 -1.41 -1.90
C THR A 124 -9.54 -1.60 -3.25
N ALA A 125 -10.34 -0.61 -3.68
CA ALA A 125 -11.02 -0.62 -4.98
C ALA A 125 -11.26 0.82 -5.49
N PRO A 126 -11.31 1.06 -6.82
CA PRO A 126 -11.56 2.39 -7.39
C PRO A 126 -12.82 3.09 -6.85
N GLY A 127 -13.90 2.32 -6.69
CA GLY A 127 -15.17 2.80 -6.12
C GLY A 127 -15.05 3.43 -4.72
N LEU A 128 -13.96 3.16 -4.00
CA LEU A 128 -13.67 3.66 -2.65
C LEU A 128 -12.77 4.89 -2.62
N MET A 129 -12.28 5.34 -3.77
CA MET A 129 -11.33 6.46 -3.88
C MET A 129 -12.03 7.80 -4.04
N TYR A 130 -11.57 8.78 -3.27
CA TYR A 130 -12.04 10.16 -3.33
C TYR A 130 -10.85 11.11 -3.36
N LEU A 131 -11.04 12.28 -3.96
CA LEU A 131 -10.12 13.38 -3.70
C LEU A 131 -10.32 13.86 -2.27
N ALA A 132 -9.22 14.19 -1.62
CA ALA A 132 -9.19 14.79 -0.30
C ALA A 132 -8.31 16.04 -0.33
N TYR A 133 -8.67 17.04 0.46
CA TYR A 133 -7.92 18.28 0.57
C TYR A 133 -7.61 18.60 2.02
N GLN A 134 -6.45 19.19 2.28
CA GLN A 134 -6.10 19.72 3.60
C GLN A 134 -6.59 21.16 3.70
N ASP A 135 -7.33 21.51 4.74
CA ASP A 135 -7.74 22.88 5.01
C ASP A 135 -6.64 23.70 5.70
N LYS A 136 -6.87 25.01 5.82
CA LYS A 136 -5.95 25.95 6.49
C LYS A 136 -5.64 25.62 7.95
N ASP A 137 -6.52 24.84 8.61
CA ASP A 137 -6.37 24.47 10.02
C ASP A 137 -5.61 23.15 10.17
N GLY A 138 -5.31 22.48 9.06
CA GLY A 138 -4.51 21.27 8.95
C GLY A 138 -5.33 19.98 8.93
N TYR A 139 -6.66 20.04 8.77
CA TYR A 139 -7.50 18.86 8.70
C TYR A 139 -7.71 18.44 7.24
N TYR A 140 -7.59 17.15 6.98
CA TYR A 140 -7.99 16.60 5.69
C TYR A 140 -9.50 16.43 5.64
N ASN A 141 -10.09 16.75 4.50
CA ASN A 141 -11.51 16.59 4.23
C ASN A 141 -11.70 15.81 2.93
N ILE A 142 -12.63 14.86 2.94
CA ILE A 142 -13.06 14.15 1.73
C ILE A 142 -13.85 15.13 0.88
N ALA A 143 -13.46 15.31 -0.38
CA ALA A 143 -14.23 16.05 -1.35
C ALA A 143 -15.39 15.16 -1.84
N HIS A 144 -16.55 15.25 -1.19
CA HIS A 144 -17.65 14.30 -1.37
C HIS A 144 -18.21 14.29 -2.79
N LYS A 145 -18.05 15.37 -3.56
CA LYS A 145 -18.45 15.48 -4.97
C LYS A 145 -17.44 14.88 -5.95
N THR A 146 -16.46 14.12 -5.47
CA THR A 146 -15.53 13.44 -6.36
C THR A 146 -16.27 12.50 -7.31
N VAL A 147 -16.14 12.78 -8.60
CA VAL A 147 -16.59 11.94 -9.71
C VAL A 147 -15.49 10.94 -10.04
N LEU A 148 -15.88 9.68 -10.16
CA LEU A 148 -15.00 8.58 -10.57
C LEU A 148 -15.30 8.22 -12.01
N ASP A 149 -14.25 8.15 -12.81
CA ASP A 149 -14.23 7.52 -14.12
C ASP A 149 -13.30 6.29 -14.03
N GLU A 150 -13.90 5.10 -14.11
CA GLU A 150 -13.17 3.83 -14.05
C GLU A 150 -12.50 3.47 -15.38
N ASP A 151 -13.06 3.94 -16.50
CA ASP A 151 -12.55 3.62 -17.84
C ASP A 151 -11.25 4.38 -18.12
N THR A 152 -11.19 5.65 -17.72
CA THR A 152 -10.01 6.50 -17.88
C THR A 152 -9.13 6.59 -16.63
N LYS A 153 -9.50 5.87 -15.55
CA LYS A 153 -8.82 5.85 -14.26
C LYS A 153 -8.57 7.23 -13.64
N ILE A 154 -9.62 8.05 -13.66
CA ILE A 154 -9.55 9.44 -13.19
C ILE A 154 -10.55 9.71 -12.06
N LEU A 155 -10.11 10.52 -11.09
CA LEU A 155 -10.97 11.20 -10.13
C LEU A 155 -11.03 12.68 -10.49
N SER A 156 -12.22 13.28 -10.46
CA SER A 156 -12.36 14.72 -10.67
C SER A 156 -13.29 15.37 -9.67
N VAL A 157 -13.04 16.64 -9.37
CA VAL A 157 -13.91 17.45 -8.50
C VAL A 157 -13.91 18.90 -8.94
N GLN A 158 -15.08 19.52 -8.85
CA GLN A 158 -15.20 20.97 -8.97
C GLN A 158 -14.98 21.62 -7.60
N THR A 159 -14.11 22.62 -7.54
CA THR A 159 -13.77 23.36 -6.33
C THR A 159 -13.68 24.85 -6.62
N SER A 160 -13.81 25.67 -5.56
CA SER A 160 -13.59 27.11 -5.59
C SER A 160 -12.48 27.53 -4.62
N HIS A 161 -11.66 26.59 -4.16
CA HIS A 161 -10.54 26.85 -3.28
C HIS A 161 -9.36 25.97 -3.65
N PHE A 162 -8.16 26.42 -3.29
CA PHE A 162 -6.93 25.66 -3.41
C PHE A 162 -6.27 25.45 -2.06
N SER A 163 -5.49 24.37 -1.98
CA SER A 163 -4.74 23.90 -0.82
C SER A 163 -3.88 22.70 -1.25
N ASP A 164 -3.58 21.77 -0.33
CA ASP A 164 -2.95 20.48 -0.63
C ASP A 164 -4.04 19.43 -0.95
N TRP A 165 -3.90 18.72 -2.07
CA TRP A 165 -4.86 17.75 -2.59
C TRP A 165 -4.20 16.39 -2.84
N THR A 166 -4.89 15.32 -2.45
CA THR A 166 -4.46 13.93 -2.66
C THR A 166 -5.68 13.01 -2.84
N ILE A 167 -5.44 11.70 -2.93
CA ILE A 167 -6.49 10.68 -2.95
C ILE A 167 -6.58 10.02 -1.57
N VAL A 168 -7.80 9.76 -1.09
CA VAL A 168 -8.06 8.90 0.06
C VAL A 168 -8.76 7.62 -0.37
N GLU A 169 -8.27 6.49 0.15
CA GLU A 169 -8.88 5.17 0.05
C GLU A 169 -9.81 4.98 1.26
N LEU A 170 -11.13 5.13 1.09
CA LEU A 170 -12.03 5.16 2.25
C LEU A 170 -12.04 3.86 3.07
N LEU A 171 -11.92 2.72 2.39
CA LEU A 171 -11.88 1.39 2.97
C LEU A 171 -10.59 0.70 2.52
N LYS A 172 -9.97 -0.02 3.46
CA LYS A 172 -8.74 -0.78 3.22
C LYS A 172 -8.77 -2.11 3.98
N VAL A 173 -8.24 -3.15 3.36
CA VAL A 173 -7.87 -4.39 4.05
C VAL A 173 -6.41 -4.31 4.47
N THR A 174 -6.14 -4.57 5.74
CA THR A 174 -4.78 -4.77 6.24
C THR A 174 -4.62 -6.21 6.68
N ALA A 175 -3.47 -6.80 6.36
CA ALA A 175 -3.04 -8.10 6.85
C ALA A 175 -1.80 -7.89 7.72
N ASP A 176 -1.66 -8.68 8.79
CA ASP A 176 -0.44 -8.72 9.60
C ASP A 176 0.73 -9.37 8.84
N LYS A 177 0.43 -10.25 7.89
CA LYS A 177 1.37 -10.88 6.96
C LYS A 177 0.73 -11.05 5.58
N THR A 178 1.45 -10.66 4.54
CA THR A 178 1.12 -10.99 3.13
C THR A 178 2.07 -12.02 2.53
N GLU A 179 3.08 -12.42 3.29
CA GLU A 179 4.07 -13.45 2.96
C GLU A 179 4.19 -14.41 4.13
N MET A 180 3.98 -15.70 3.86
CA MET A 180 3.82 -16.70 4.90
C MET A 180 4.40 -18.05 4.53
N GLN A 181 4.83 -18.81 5.53
CA GLN A 181 5.24 -20.19 5.37
C GLN A 181 4.03 -21.14 5.28
N PRO A 182 4.22 -22.38 4.80
CA PRO A 182 3.17 -23.37 4.82
C PRO A 182 2.57 -23.56 6.23
N ASN A 183 1.26 -23.72 6.31
CA ASN A 183 0.45 -23.79 7.54
C ASN A 183 0.42 -22.53 8.43
N GLU A 184 1.16 -21.46 8.11
CA GLU A 184 1.03 -20.20 8.86
C GLU A 184 -0.34 -19.56 8.65
N THR A 185 -0.70 -18.66 9.56
CA THR A 185 -1.95 -17.91 9.53
C THR A 185 -1.68 -16.41 9.48
N ALA A 186 -2.38 -15.72 8.59
CA ALA A 186 -2.49 -14.27 8.55
C ALA A 186 -3.82 -13.84 9.15
N ASN A 187 -3.83 -12.71 9.83
CA ASN A 187 -5.05 -12.03 10.27
C ASN A 187 -5.28 -10.80 9.40
N LEU A 188 -6.40 -10.82 8.68
CA LEU A 188 -6.88 -9.70 7.89
C LEU A 188 -7.97 -8.94 8.66
N LYS A 189 -8.03 -7.63 8.47
CA LYS A 189 -9.10 -6.78 8.97
C LYS A 189 -9.48 -5.69 7.96
N LEU A 190 -10.78 -5.42 7.88
CA LEU A 190 -11.32 -4.30 7.15
C LEU A 190 -11.29 -3.05 8.03
N GLN A 191 -10.72 -1.97 7.50
CA GLN A 191 -10.57 -0.69 8.17
C GLN A 191 -11.07 0.45 7.29
N TRP A 192 -11.37 1.59 7.90
CA TRP A 192 -11.81 2.79 7.20
C TRP A 192 -11.48 4.09 7.95
N TYR A 193 -11.54 5.21 7.23
CA TYR A 193 -11.32 6.56 7.76
C TYR A 193 -12.57 7.26 8.28
N LEU A 194 -13.73 6.64 8.11
CA LEU A 194 -15.00 7.27 8.46
C LEU A 194 -15.36 6.85 9.88
N GLY A 195 -15.91 7.76 10.67
CA GLY A 195 -16.59 7.42 11.92
C GLY A 195 -17.86 6.61 11.66
N SER A 196 -18.74 6.54 12.65
CA SER A 196 -20.09 6.01 12.42
C SER A 196 -20.87 6.87 11.41
N LEU A 197 -20.83 6.50 10.13
CA LEU A 197 -21.70 7.09 9.11
C LEU A 197 -23.09 6.47 9.20
N LEU A 198 -24.00 7.20 9.82
CA LEU A 198 -25.42 6.86 9.87
C LEU A 198 -26.17 7.30 8.60
N ALA A 199 -25.58 8.16 7.77
CA ALA A 199 -26.18 8.68 6.54
C ALA A 199 -25.13 8.77 5.42
N PRO A 200 -25.56 8.88 4.14
CA PRO A 200 -24.64 9.07 3.03
C PRO A 200 -23.79 10.34 3.13
N LEU A 201 -22.63 10.36 2.48
CA LEU A 201 -21.81 11.56 2.34
C LEU A 201 -22.54 12.59 1.45
N THR A 202 -23.06 13.65 2.08
CA THR A 202 -23.76 14.77 1.41
C THR A 202 -23.03 16.10 1.51
N THR A 203 -21.92 16.13 2.25
CA THR A 203 -21.03 17.27 2.43
C THR A 203 -19.59 16.75 2.53
N ASP A 204 -18.62 17.64 2.35
CA ASP A 204 -17.22 17.32 2.62
C ASP A 204 -17.08 16.90 4.07
N TYR A 205 -16.32 15.83 4.31
CA TYR A 205 -16.28 15.15 5.59
C TYR A 205 -14.84 15.09 6.11
N PRO A 206 -14.58 15.55 7.34
CA PRO A 206 -13.24 15.56 7.89
C PRO A 206 -12.73 14.14 8.18
N ILE A 207 -11.43 13.93 7.96
CA ILE A 207 -10.79 12.63 8.04
C ILE A 207 -10.11 12.46 9.41
N GLY A 208 -10.40 11.33 10.07
CA GLY A 208 -9.75 10.92 11.31
C GLY A 208 -8.62 9.92 11.09
N ASP A 209 -8.37 9.07 12.07
CA ASP A 209 -7.43 7.95 11.94
C ASP A 209 -8.09 6.74 11.27
N LEU A 210 -7.27 5.84 10.72
CA LEU A 210 -7.73 4.58 10.19
C LEU A 210 -8.16 3.65 11.35
N GLN A 211 -9.41 3.22 11.35
CA GLN A 211 -10.01 2.40 12.41
C GLN A 211 -10.72 1.16 11.86
N ASP A 212 -10.96 0.17 12.70
CA ASP A 212 -11.74 -1.03 12.35
C ASP A 212 -13.12 -0.63 11.78
N TYR A 213 -13.53 -1.28 10.69
CA TYR A 213 -14.79 -0.95 10.01
C TYR A 213 -15.99 -1.20 10.93
N ASN A 214 -16.74 -0.14 11.22
CA ASN A 214 -17.94 -0.17 12.05
C ASN A 214 -19.14 0.47 11.35
N GLY A 215 -19.10 0.55 10.01
CA GLY A 215 -20.19 1.10 9.22
C GLY A 215 -21.47 0.26 9.33
N ARG A 216 -22.60 0.85 8.90
CA ARG A 216 -23.94 0.23 8.98
C ARG A 216 -24.01 -1.19 8.42
N ASN A 217 -23.18 -1.51 7.41
CA ASN A 217 -23.15 -2.81 6.75
C ASN A 217 -22.05 -3.75 7.27
N ALA A 218 -21.43 -3.46 8.42
CA ALA A 218 -20.38 -4.31 9.01
C ALA A 218 -20.82 -5.76 9.23
N SER A 219 -22.10 -6.00 9.52
CA SER A 219 -22.66 -7.37 9.65
C SER A 219 -22.93 -8.07 8.31
N LYS A 220 -22.82 -7.35 7.17
CA LYS A 220 -23.09 -7.84 5.83
C LYS A 220 -21.82 -8.02 4.99
N VAL A 221 -20.65 -7.76 5.57
CA VAL A 221 -19.39 -8.03 4.90
C VAL A 221 -19.23 -9.54 4.73
N SER A 222 -18.66 -9.96 3.61
CA SER A 222 -18.42 -11.37 3.35
C SER A 222 -17.03 -11.58 2.78
N TRP A 223 -16.30 -12.53 3.36
CA TRP A 223 -14.96 -12.90 2.94
C TRP A 223 -15.00 -14.13 2.04
N SER A 224 -14.09 -14.18 1.09
CA SER A 224 -13.95 -15.28 0.13
C SER A 224 -12.49 -15.48 -0.27
N LEU A 225 -12.17 -16.70 -0.68
CA LEU A 225 -10.91 -16.99 -1.35
C LEU A 225 -11.19 -16.93 -2.85
N ALA A 226 -10.87 -15.80 -3.48
CA ALA A 226 -11.16 -15.54 -4.89
C ALA A 226 -10.28 -16.38 -5.84
N ALA A 227 -9.04 -16.68 -5.42
CA ALA A 227 -8.13 -17.58 -6.11
C ALA A 227 -7.08 -18.16 -5.15
N GLY A 228 -6.40 -19.23 -5.59
CA GLY A 228 -5.35 -19.89 -4.82
C GLY A 228 -5.86 -20.99 -3.88
N GLN A 229 -4.94 -21.51 -3.06
CA GLN A 229 -5.23 -22.58 -2.09
C GLN A 229 -5.05 -22.06 -0.66
N GLY A 230 -5.64 -22.76 0.30
CA GLY A 230 -5.64 -22.39 1.72
C GLY A 230 -7.05 -22.49 2.30
N SER A 231 -7.22 -22.01 3.53
CA SER A 231 -8.54 -21.94 4.16
C SER A 231 -8.73 -20.61 4.86
N ILE A 232 -9.92 -20.03 4.72
CA ILE A 232 -10.31 -18.81 5.43
C ILE A 232 -11.24 -19.11 6.61
N GLN A 233 -11.13 -18.33 7.67
CA GLN A 233 -12.01 -18.30 8.83
C GLN A 233 -12.55 -16.87 9.03
N PRO A 234 -13.63 -16.50 8.32
CA PRO A 234 -14.25 -15.20 8.46
C PRO A 234 -14.87 -14.99 9.84
N SER A 235 -14.74 -13.79 10.38
CA SER A 235 -15.35 -13.34 11.64
C SER A 235 -15.73 -11.86 11.54
N GLY A 236 -16.89 -11.61 10.94
CA GLY A 236 -17.36 -10.25 10.63
C GLY A 236 -16.35 -9.50 9.76
N ILE A 237 -15.87 -8.35 10.25
CA ILE A 237 -14.89 -7.49 9.55
C ILE A 237 -13.44 -8.00 9.61
N LYS A 238 -13.21 -9.17 10.22
CA LYS A 238 -11.91 -9.83 10.30
C LYS A 238 -11.95 -11.17 9.59
N CYS A 239 -10.80 -11.64 9.15
CA CYS A 239 -10.67 -12.96 8.55
C CYS A 239 -9.29 -13.55 8.88
N GLY A 240 -9.27 -14.76 9.43
CA GLY A 240 -8.04 -15.55 9.47
C GLY A 240 -7.86 -16.25 8.13
N TYR A 241 -6.68 -16.15 7.53
CA TYR A 241 -6.30 -16.97 6.38
C TYR A 241 -5.19 -17.91 6.79
N LYS A 242 -5.36 -19.21 6.58
CA LYS A 242 -4.33 -20.23 6.80
C LYS A 242 -3.77 -20.70 5.47
N ALA A 243 -2.46 -20.55 5.29
CA ALA A 243 -1.75 -21.06 4.13
C ALA A 243 -1.85 -22.60 4.05
N PRO A 244 -1.83 -23.18 2.83
CA PRO A 244 -1.77 -24.62 2.64
C PRO A 244 -0.50 -25.23 3.27
N GLY A 245 -0.50 -26.56 3.42
CA GLY A 245 0.62 -27.30 4.02
C GLY A 245 1.88 -27.37 3.15
N GLU A 246 1.78 -26.97 1.88
CA GLU A 246 2.86 -26.90 0.91
C GLU A 246 2.67 -25.65 0.03
N ILE A 247 3.72 -25.20 -0.67
CA ILE A 247 3.60 -24.06 -1.60
C ILE A 247 2.67 -24.45 -2.76
N PRO A 248 1.53 -23.77 -2.95
CA PRO A 248 0.56 -24.16 -3.96
C PRO A 248 1.02 -23.77 -5.37
N ALA A 249 0.52 -24.49 -6.38
CA ALA A 249 0.78 -24.17 -7.78
C ALA A 249 0.20 -22.80 -8.19
N THR A 250 -0.94 -22.42 -7.61
CA THR A 250 -1.54 -21.08 -7.74
C THR A 250 -1.19 -20.26 -6.51
N ASN A 251 -0.25 -19.32 -6.67
CA ASN A 251 0.32 -18.49 -5.62
C ASN A 251 0.64 -17.11 -6.24
N PRO A 252 0.21 -15.98 -5.66
CA PRO A 252 -0.45 -15.82 -4.37
C PRO A 252 -1.90 -16.33 -4.33
N ALA A 253 -2.37 -16.60 -3.12
CA ALA A 253 -3.80 -16.72 -2.83
C ALA A 253 -4.44 -15.33 -2.78
N LEU A 254 -5.62 -15.16 -3.35
CA LEU A 254 -6.35 -13.89 -3.37
C LEU A 254 -7.48 -13.93 -2.35
N VAL A 255 -7.27 -13.31 -1.20
CA VAL A 255 -8.31 -13.19 -0.16
C VAL A 255 -9.08 -11.91 -0.39
N SER A 256 -10.39 -12.01 -0.61
CA SER A 256 -11.24 -10.88 -0.94
C SER A 256 -12.36 -10.67 0.07
N VAL A 257 -12.71 -9.41 0.33
CA VAL A 257 -13.89 -9.02 1.11
C VAL A 257 -14.85 -8.23 0.23
N SER A 258 -16.12 -8.65 0.20
CA SER A 258 -17.22 -7.91 -0.40
C SER A 258 -17.91 -7.05 0.65
N VAL A 259 -17.97 -5.75 0.40
CA VAL A 259 -18.52 -4.73 1.32
C VAL A 259 -19.67 -4.00 0.65
N PRO A 260 -20.93 -4.17 1.11
CA PRO A 260 -22.04 -3.37 0.62
C PRO A 260 -21.86 -1.90 1.00
N ILE A 261 -21.80 -1.02 0.01
CA ILE A 261 -21.54 0.40 0.19
C ILE A 261 -22.78 1.22 -0.18
N SER A 262 -23.68 1.37 0.79
CA SER A 262 -24.96 2.08 0.63
C SER A 262 -24.96 3.50 1.20
N PHE A 263 -23.80 4.05 1.53
CA PHE A 263 -23.63 5.39 2.12
C PHE A 263 -23.04 6.40 1.12
N TYR A 264 -23.13 6.12 -0.17
CA TYR A 264 -22.72 7.03 -1.23
C TYR A 264 -23.95 7.56 -1.98
N ASN A 265 -24.02 8.88 -2.15
CA ASN A 265 -25.01 9.58 -2.98
C ASN A 265 -24.65 9.47 -4.48
N ASN A 266 -23.35 9.45 -4.76
CA ASN A 266 -22.83 9.48 -6.12
C ASN A 266 -22.95 8.08 -6.75
N ALA A 267 -22.94 8.00 -8.08
CA ALA A 267 -23.04 6.78 -8.90
C ALA A 267 -21.86 5.79 -8.71
N ARG A 268 -21.50 5.49 -7.46
CA ARG A 268 -20.51 4.49 -7.07
C ARG A 268 -21.15 3.11 -7.10
N PRO A 269 -20.34 2.05 -7.27
CA PRO A 269 -20.83 0.68 -7.14
C PRO A 269 -21.59 0.49 -5.82
N GLY A 270 -22.64 -0.34 -5.79
CA GLY A 270 -23.35 -0.66 -4.54
C GLY A 270 -22.61 -1.65 -3.63
N VAL A 271 -21.55 -2.28 -4.16
CA VAL A 271 -20.68 -3.22 -3.47
C VAL A 271 -19.24 -2.92 -3.91
N ALA A 272 -18.32 -2.86 -2.94
CA ALA A 272 -16.88 -2.83 -3.20
C ALA A 272 -16.28 -4.20 -2.89
N ILE A 273 -15.35 -4.67 -3.73
CA ILE A 273 -14.58 -5.89 -3.50
C ILE A 273 -13.12 -5.48 -3.33
N LEU A 274 -12.58 -5.72 -2.14
CA LEU A 274 -11.18 -5.41 -1.82
C LEU A 274 -10.43 -6.74 -1.77
N THR A 275 -9.29 -6.84 -2.46
CA THR A 275 -8.53 -8.08 -2.59
C THR A 275 -7.11 -7.90 -2.09
N THR A 276 -6.67 -8.80 -1.22
CA THR A 276 -5.30 -8.85 -0.68
C THR A 276 -4.62 -10.15 -1.13
N PRO A 277 -3.52 -10.08 -1.88
CA PRO A 277 -2.71 -11.24 -2.20
C PRO A 277 -1.94 -11.71 -0.96
N ILE A 278 -1.94 -13.02 -0.72
CA ILE A 278 -1.13 -13.66 0.32
C ILE A 278 -0.28 -14.73 -0.34
N THR A 279 1.03 -14.52 -0.32
CA THR A 279 2.01 -15.40 -0.94
C THR A 279 2.48 -16.43 0.06
N THR A 280 2.34 -17.71 -0.28
CA THR A 280 2.97 -18.80 0.48
C THR A 280 4.38 -19.01 -0.05
N ILE A 281 5.39 -18.82 0.80
CA ILE A 281 6.80 -18.93 0.46
C ILE A 281 7.50 -19.94 1.37
N ALA A 282 8.62 -20.51 0.92
CA ALA A 282 9.41 -21.39 1.76
C ALA A 282 10.05 -20.61 2.93
N ASP A 283 10.48 -21.31 3.99
CA ASP A 283 11.24 -20.68 5.09
C ASP A 283 12.55 -20.05 4.59
N GLU A 284 13.18 -20.73 3.64
CA GLU A 284 14.32 -20.22 2.89
C GLU A 284 13.94 -20.11 1.42
N TYR A 285 14.15 -18.93 0.84
CA TYR A 285 13.76 -18.63 -0.52
C TYR A 285 14.72 -17.66 -1.19
N PHE A 286 14.73 -17.72 -2.52
CA PHE A 286 15.27 -16.69 -3.39
C PHE A 286 14.28 -16.53 -4.54
N ILE A 287 13.78 -15.31 -4.70
CA ILE A 287 12.79 -14.96 -5.71
C ILE A 287 13.29 -13.71 -6.44
N TYR A 288 13.23 -13.71 -7.76
CA TYR A 288 13.46 -12.51 -8.55
C TYR A 288 12.47 -12.41 -9.70
N THR A 289 12.29 -11.22 -10.22
CA THR A 289 11.47 -10.90 -11.37
C THR A 289 12.37 -10.30 -12.43
N LEU A 290 12.35 -10.87 -13.64
CA LEU A 290 13.14 -10.41 -14.78
C LEU A 290 12.19 -9.94 -15.89
N ASP A 291 12.22 -8.66 -16.23
CA ASP A 291 11.26 -8.00 -17.14
C ASP A 291 9.79 -8.34 -16.84
N GLY A 292 9.44 -8.38 -15.55
CA GLY A 292 8.09 -8.71 -15.09
C GLY A 292 7.78 -10.21 -14.98
N VAL A 293 8.70 -11.10 -15.38
CA VAL A 293 8.53 -12.56 -15.26
C VAL A 293 9.13 -13.06 -13.94
N PRO A 294 8.33 -13.65 -13.02
CA PRO A 294 8.83 -14.14 -11.75
C PRO A 294 9.55 -15.49 -11.87
N HIS A 295 10.67 -15.60 -11.17
CA HIS A 295 11.48 -16.80 -11.00
C HIS A 295 11.61 -17.10 -9.50
N VAL A 296 11.36 -18.35 -9.13
CA VAL A 296 11.41 -18.84 -7.74
C VAL A 296 12.38 -20.01 -7.68
N ASN A 297 13.17 -20.06 -6.62
CA ASN A 297 14.11 -21.15 -6.38
C ASN A 297 13.42 -22.53 -6.39
N GLY A 298 14.14 -23.53 -6.92
CA GLY A 298 13.76 -24.94 -6.87
C GLY A 298 13.89 -25.52 -5.46
N GLY A 299 13.40 -26.75 -5.27
CA GLY A 299 13.24 -27.39 -3.95
C GLY A 299 14.47 -27.32 -3.03
N SER A 300 15.67 -27.58 -3.54
CA SER A 300 16.93 -27.47 -2.79
C SER A 300 17.73 -26.19 -3.05
N GLY A 301 17.28 -25.34 -3.98
CA GLY A 301 18.07 -24.22 -4.52
C GLY A 301 18.53 -23.22 -3.44
N CYS A 302 17.71 -23.00 -2.41
CA CYS A 302 18.04 -22.10 -1.30
C CYS A 302 18.21 -22.76 0.06
N THR A 303 18.15 -24.09 0.10
CA THR A 303 18.30 -24.88 1.33
C THR A 303 19.61 -25.68 1.33
N SER A 304 20.30 -25.74 0.18
CA SER A 304 21.65 -26.28 0.03
C SER A 304 22.68 -25.47 0.83
N PRO A 305 23.72 -26.11 1.39
CA PRO A 305 24.87 -25.40 1.95
C PRO A 305 25.52 -24.41 0.96
N THR A 306 25.43 -24.68 -0.34
CA THR A 306 25.98 -23.83 -1.41
C THR A 306 25.15 -22.59 -1.71
N CYS A 307 23.96 -22.46 -1.11
CA CYS A 307 23.14 -21.25 -1.28
C CYS A 307 23.80 -20.03 -0.63
N ILE A 308 24.58 -20.23 0.43
CA ILE A 308 25.31 -19.17 1.11
C ILE A 308 26.77 -19.58 1.26
N GLU A 309 27.66 -18.79 0.69
CA GLU A 309 29.09 -19.11 0.69
C GLU A 309 29.90 -17.89 1.11
N MET A 310 30.99 -18.15 1.81
CA MET A 310 32.03 -17.16 2.07
C MET A 310 33.32 -17.66 1.43
N GLU A 311 33.85 -16.90 0.47
CA GLU A 311 35.12 -17.21 -0.19
C GLU A 311 35.98 -15.94 -0.22
N ALA A 312 37.12 -15.99 0.48
CA ALA A 312 37.94 -14.82 0.75
C ALA A 312 37.07 -13.67 1.31
N ASP A 313 37.19 -12.48 0.73
CA ASP A 313 36.46 -11.27 1.15
C ASP A 313 35.15 -11.13 0.35
N ASN A 314 34.43 -12.24 0.18
CA ASN A 314 33.17 -12.23 -0.56
C ASN A 314 32.11 -13.04 0.16
N PHE A 315 30.90 -12.51 0.12
CA PHE A 315 29.71 -13.16 0.60
C PHE A 315 28.77 -13.41 -0.57
N TYR A 316 28.43 -14.67 -0.79
CA TYR A 316 27.57 -15.10 -1.88
C TYR A 316 26.23 -15.57 -1.36
N VAL A 317 25.17 -15.17 -2.05
CA VAL A 317 23.86 -15.78 -1.97
C VAL A 317 23.46 -16.23 -3.38
N SER A 318 23.32 -17.53 -3.58
CA SER A 318 23.02 -18.12 -4.88
C SER A 318 21.81 -19.03 -4.81
N ALA A 319 21.20 -19.27 -5.97
CA ALA A 319 20.03 -20.13 -6.07
C ALA A 319 19.83 -20.69 -7.48
N GLU A 320 19.47 -21.97 -7.55
CA GLU A 320 18.92 -22.61 -8.75
C GLU A 320 17.41 -22.42 -8.80
N MET A 321 16.91 -21.89 -9.92
CA MET A 321 15.49 -21.63 -10.16
C MET A 321 14.77 -22.89 -10.65
N LYS A 322 13.46 -22.98 -10.43
CA LYS A 322 12.64 -24.12 -10.92
C LYS A 322 12.73 -24.34 -12.43
N SER A 323 12.97 -23.27 -13.18
CA SER A 323 13.09 -23.27 -14.63
C SER A 323 14.54 -23.45 -15.13
N GLY A 324 15.48 -23.77 -14.22
CA GLY A 324 16.87 -24.14 -14.55
C GLY A 324 17.85 -22.97 -14.67
N GLN A 325 17.42 -21.73 -14.40
CA GLN A 325 18.32 -20.58 -14.33
C GLN A 325 19.06 -20.58 -13.00
N HIS A 326 20.29 -20.10 -13.01
CA HIS A 326 21.05 -19.86 -11.79
C HIS A 326 21.20 -18.35 -11.56
N ILE A 327 21.04 -17.89 -10.33
CA ILE A 327 21.34 -16.53 -9.92
C ILE A 327 22.34 -16.53 -8.78
N LEU A 328 23.24 -15.56 -8.80
CA LEU A 328 24.21 -15.30 -7.76
C LEU A 328 24.23 -13.80 -7.44
N VAL A 329 24.11 -13.51 -6.15
CA VAL A 329 24.33 -12.19 -5.56
C VAL A 329 25.63 -12.26 -4.78
N ARG A 330 26.60 -11.44 -5.16
CA ARG A 330 27.89 -11.31 -4.49
C ARG A 330 27.94 -9.96 -3.80
N LEU A 331 28.32 -9.95 -2.53
CA LEU A 331 28.74 -8.76 -1.80
C LEU A 331 30.26 -8.82 -1.63
N LEU A 332 30.94 -7.74 -1.97
CA LEU A 332 32.39 -7.64 -1.95
C LEU A 332 32.85 -6.90 -0.67
N GLY A 333 33.91 -7.40 -0.05
CA GLY A 333 34.58 -6.79 1.09
C GLY A 333 34.71 -7.70 2.31
N GLU A 334 35.34 -7.18 3.36
CA GLU A 334 35.70 -7.98 4.55
C GLU A 334 34.63 -7.95 5.66
N SER A 335 33.61 -7.11 5.53
CA SER A 335 32.57 -6.96 6.55
C SER A 335 31.18 -6.85 5.93
N PHE A 336 30.19 -7.50 6.54
CA PHE A 336 28.82 -7.50 6.06
C PHE A 336 27.86 -7.15 7.19
N GLY A 337 26.77 -6.47 6.84
CA GLY A 337 25.75 -6.03 7.78
C GLY A 337 24.54 -5.45 7.08
N THR A 338 23.51 -5.11 7.87
CA THR A 338 22.27 -4.49 7.40
C THR A 338 22.53 -3.11 6.82
N ARG A 339 22.74 -3.04 5.50
CA ARG A 339 22.96 -1.81 4.71
C ARG A 339 22.71 -2.07 3.22
N SER A 340 22.76 -1.00 2.42
CA SER A 340 22.76 -1.08 0.96
C SER A 340 24.18 -1.11 0.40
N TYR A 341 24.38 -1.94 -0.62
CA TYR A 341 25.61 -2.14 -1.38
C TYR A 341 25.32 -1.75 -2.84
N PRO A 342 25.81 -0.60 -3.33
CA PRO A 342 25.62 -0.21 -4.72
C PRO A 342 26.29 -1.22 -5.65
N PHE A 343 25.86 -1.29 -6.91
CA PHE A 343 26.51 -2.20 -7.85
C PHE A 343 27.90 -1.73 -8.23
N GLY A 344 28.84 -2.67 -8.26
CA GLY A 344 30.21 -2.45 -8.66
C GLY A 344 31.10 -3.68 -8.45
N LEU A 345 32.41 -3.51 -8.51
CA LEU A 345 33.41 -4.59 -8.39
C LEU A 345 34.49 -4.31 -7.33
N GLU A 346 34.27 -3.33 -6.46
CA GLU A 346 35.13 -2.97 -5.32
C GLU A 346 34.47 -3.34 -3.98
N ASP A 347 35.21 -3.18 -2.87
CA ASP A 347 34.69 -3.41 -1.53
C ASP A 347 33.47 -2.55 -1.21
N ASP A 348 32.59 -3.08 -0.37
CA ASP A 348 31.28 -2.49 -0.01
C ASP A 348 30.31 -2.34 -1.19
N GLN A 349 30.58 -3.02 -2.31
CA GLN A 349 29.70 -3.06 -3.47
C GLN A 349 29.09 -4.45 -3.66
N ALA A 350 28.12 -4.53 -4.57
CA ALA A 350 27.44 -5.75 -4.93
C ALA A 350 27.56 -6.06 -6.42
N TYR A 351 27.43 -7.34 -6.74
CA TYR A 351 27.39 -7.83 -8.11
C TYR A 351 26.31 -8.91 -8.24
N ILE A 352 25.49 -8.79 -9.28
CA ILE A 352 24.49 -9.79 -9.66
C ILE A 352 24.93 -10.46 -10.94
N HIS A 353 24.75 -11.78 -10.95
CA HIS A 353 24.99 -12.65 -12.07
C HIS A 353 23.79 -13.58 -12.24
N VAL A 354 23.25 -13.65 -13.46
CA VAL A 354 22.15 -14.55 -13.82
C VAL A 354 22.54 -15.36 -15.05
N ASN A 355 22.67 -16.67 -14.88
CA ASN A 355 22.80 -17.61 -15.98
C ASN A 355 21.41 -18.08 -16.40
N MET A 356 21.06 -17.84 -17.66
CA MET A 356 19.76 -18.21 -18.22
C MET A 356 19.81 -19.54 -19.01
N GLY A 357 20.92 -20.28 -18.95
CA GLY A 357 21.22 -21.42 -19.82
C GLY A 357 21.79 -21.02 -21.20
N ASP A 358 22.06 -19.73 -21.40
CA ASP A 358 22.75 -19.20 -22.58
C ASP A 358 24.28 -19.38 -22.45
N GLU A 359 25.01 -19.16 -23.56
CA GLU A 359 26.48 -19.22 -23.58
C GLU A 359 27.13 -18.19 -22.64
N PHE A 360 26.47 -17.05 -22.43
CA PHE A 360 26.94 -15.95 -21.60
C PHE A 360 25.88 -15.47 -20.62
N ASP A 361 26.34 -14.88 -19.53
CA ASP A 361 25.51 -14.49 -18.40
C ASP A 361 25.00 -13.06 -18.50
N TRP A 362 24.00 -12.76 -17.67
CA TRP A 362 23.50 -11.41 -17.45
C TRP A 362 24.08 -10.84 -16.15
N VAL A 363 24.62 -9.62 -16.20
CA VAL A 363 25.48 -9.09 -15.14
C VAL A 363 25.15 -7.63 -14.79
N SER A 364 25.37 -7.26 -13.53
CA SER A 364 25.16 -5.88 -13.05
C SER A 364 26.38 -4.97 -13.14
N SER A 365 27.55 -5.53 -13.44
CA SER A 365 28.79 -4.78 -13.65
C SER A 365 29.58 -5.42 -14.79
N ARG A 366 30.19 -4.62 -15.66
CA ARG A 366 30.96 -5.13 -16.81
C ARG A 366 31.97 -4.13 -17.34
N PHE A 367 32.90 -4.62 -18.14
CA PHE A 367 33.75 -3.81 -19.02
C PHE A 367 33.19 -3.84 -20.45
N PRO A 368 32.57 -2.76 -20.95
CA PRO A 368 31.93 -2.72 -22.27
C PRO A 368 32.89 -2.99 -23.44
N CYS A 369 34.18 -2.72 -23.24
CA CYS A 369 35.26 -3.03 -24.15
C CYS A 369 36.59 -3.06 -23.37
N GLU A 370 37.66 -3.59 -24.00
CA GLU A 370 38.99 -3.71 -23.38
C GLU A 370 39.57 -2.39 -22.85
N LYS A 371 39.16 -1.25 -23.43
CA LYS A 371 39.63 0.09 -23.07
C LYS A 371 38.55 0.99 -22.47
N CYS A 372 37.37 0.45 -22.21
CA CYS A 372 36.25 1.20 -21.68
C CYS A 372 36.31 1.24 -20.17
N ASP A 373 35.84 2.34 -19.58
CA ASP A 373 35.58 2.39 -18.15
C ASP A 373 34.52 1.35 -17.77
N GLU A 374 34.58 0.91 -16.52
CA GLU A 374 33.61 -0.02 -15.98
C GLU A 374 32.20 0.59 -16.00
N ALA A 375 31.21 -0.23 -16.34
CA ALA A 375 29.81 0.14 -16.31
C ALA A 375 29.08 -0.69 -15.24
N HIS A 376 28.34 -0.01 -14.38
CA HIS A 376 27.58 -0.62 -13.29
C HIS A 376 26.11 -0.24 -13.37
N SER A 377 25.24 -1.17 -12.95
CA SER A 377 23.81 -0.95 -12.87
C SER A 377 23.49 0.17 -11.90
N SER A 378 22.47 0.96 -12.23
CA SER A 378 21.78 1.74 -11.20
C SER A 378 21.08 0.78 -10.22
N GLY A 379 21.03 1.15 -8.95
CA GLY A 379 20.39 0.37 -7.89
C GLY A 379 21.39 -0.20 -6.89
N SER A 380 20.97 -1.20 -6.12
CA SER A 380 21.78 -1.80 -5.06
C SER A 380 21.21 -3.15 -4.62
N VAL A 381 22.03 -3.93 -3.93
CA VAL A 381 21.57 -4.98 -3.03
C VAL A 381 21.47 -4.40 -1.63
N LYS A 382 20.34 -4.57 -0.95
CA LYS A 382 20.15 -4.14 0.43
C LYS A 382 19.93 -5.34 1.32
N LEU A 383 20.85 -5.54 2.26
CA LEU A 383 20.62 -6.48 3.35
C LEU A 383 19.70 -5.83 4.37
N THR A 384 18.53 -6.42 4.56
CA THR A 384 17.56 -6.02 5.58
C THR A 384 17.82 -6.72 6.91
N ARG A 385 18.48 -7.88 6.86
CA ARG A 385 18.95 -8.63 8.03
C ARG A 385 20.26 -9.34 7.72
N TYR A 386 21.24 -9.23 8.61
CA TYR A 386 22.45 -10.04 8.59
C TYR A 386 22.62 -10.72 9.95
N GLY A 387 22.00 -11.89 10.10
CA GLY A 387 22.01 -12.65 11.35
C GLY A 387 23.35 -13.31 11.65
N ASN A 388 23.48 -13.81 12.89
CA ASN A 388 24.57 -14.68 13.27
C ASN A 388 24.46 -16.04 12.55
N VAL A 389 25.52 -16.85 12.61
CA VAL A 389 25.47 -18.25 12.19
C VAL A 389 24.33 -18.97 12.91
N GLY A 390 23.50 -19.68 12.14
CA GLY A 390 22.28 -20.33 12.60
C GLY A 390 21.01 -19.46 12.50
N ASP A 391 21.14 -18.17 12.21
CA ASP A 391 20.03 -17.23 11.97
C ASP A 391 19.89 -16.90 10.47
N TYR A 392 18.99 -15.99 10.09
CA TYR A 392 18.74 -15.62 8.69
C TYR A 392 19.58 -14.45 8.20
N VAL A 393 19.94 -14.50 6.91
CA VAL A 393 20.29 -13.34 6.09
C VAL A 393 19.11 -13.06 5.17
N GLU A 394 18.68 -11.80 5.14
CA GLU A 394 17.56 -11.33 4.34
C GLU A 394 18.02 -10.12 3.52
N GLY A 395 17.60 -10.05 2.27
CA GLY A 395 17.94 -8.94 1.40
C GLY A 395 17.00 -8.78 0.22
N GLU A 396 17.04 -7.59 -0.36
CA GLU A 396 16.28 -7.17 -1.54
C GLU A 396 17.20 -6.46 -2.52
N PHE A 397 16.87 -6.49 -3.81
CA PHE A 397 17.66 -5.81 -4.83
C PHE A 397 16.81 -5.34 -6.00
N THR A 398 17.32 -4.34 -6.72
CA THR A 398 16.77 -3.83 -7.97
C THR A 398 17.94 -3.39 -8.84
N ALA A 399 17.99 -3.83 -10.11
CA ALA A 399 19.06 -3.51 -11.04
C ALA A 399 18.55 -3.48 -12.49
N GLU A 400 19.31 -2.85 -13.39
CA GLU A 400 19.28 -3.15 -14.82
C GLU A 400 20.48 -4.03 -15.16
N ILE A 401 20.29 -5.27 -15.62
CA ILE A 401 21.39 -6.17 -15.97
C ILE A 401 21.60 -6.24 -17.48
N TRP A 402 22.83 -6.49 -17.89
CA TRP A 402 23.26 -6.58 -19.28
C TRP A 402 23.70 -7.97 -19.65
N TYR A 403 23.51 -8.36 -20.90
CA TYR A 403 24.24 -9.48 -21.45
C TYR A 403 25.75 -9.18 -21.38
N SER A 404 26.53 -10.10 -20.81
CA SER A 404 27.92 -9.84 -20.41
C SER A 404 28.86 -9.52 -21.59
N ILE A 405 28.49 -9.93 -22.80
CA ILE A 405 29.27 -9.67 -24.02
C ILE A 405 28.66 -8.60 -24.93
N GLY A 406 29.53 -7.92 -25.68
CA GLY A 406 29.14 -6.95 -26.71
C GLY A 406 29.23 -5.50 -26.23
N TYR A 407 29.41 -4.57 -27.17
CA TYR A 407 29.62 -3.15 -26.81
C TYR A 407 28.34 -2.49 -26.26
N ASN A 408 27.19 -2.77 -26.89
CA ASN A 408 25.87 -2.28 -26.47
C ASN A 408 24.89 -3.47 -26.35
N PRO A 409 25.03 -4.30 -25.31
CA PRO A 409 24.23 -5.49 -25.13
C PRO A 409 22.77 -5.14 -24.81
N PRO A 410 21.84 -6.09 -25.04
CA PRO A 410 20.49 -5.97 -24.51
C PRO A 410 20.50 -5.84 -22.99
N ARG A 411 19.44 -5.22 -22.47
CA ARG A 411 19.22 -4.89 -21.07
C ARG A 411 17.96 -5.55 -20.56
N LYS A 412 17.95 -5.89 -19.28
CA LYS A 412 16.77 -6.40 -18.58
C LYS A 412 16.64 -5.74 -17.22
N SER A 413 15.41 -5.45 -16.82
CA SER A 413 15.12 -5.01 -15.46
C SER A 413 15.01 -6.22 -14.56
N ILE A 414 15.69 -6.19 -13.41
CA ILE A 414 15.59 -7.24 -12.40
C ILE A 414 15.29 -6.65 -11.03
N THR A 415 14.33 -7.26 -10.35
CA THR A 415 14.07 -7.02 -8.92
C THR A 415 14.05 -8.35 -8.19
N GLY A 416 14.44 -8.40 -6.93
CA GLY A 416 14.40 -9.66 -6.21
C GLY A 416 14.62 -9.53 -4.72
N LYS A 417 14.45 -10.65 -4.03
CA LYS A 417 14.62 -10.78 -2.60
C LYS A 417 14.94 -12.20 -2.21
N PHE A 418 15.59 -12.35 -1.07
CA PHE A 418 15.97 -13.63 -0.53
C PHE A 418 15.89 -13.62 1.00
N ARG A 419 15.63 -14.80 1.53
CA ARG A 419 15.80 -15.14 2.95
C ARG A 419 16.46 -16.49 3.00
N VAL A 420 17.66 -16.55 3.56
CA VAL A 420 18.45 -17.78 3.60
C VAL A 420 19.04 -17.94 4.98
N LYS A 421 19.14 -19.17 5.47
CA LYS A 421 19.77 -19.43 6.76
C LYS A 421 21.27 -19.32 6.63
N ARG A 422 21.88 -18.47 7.46
CA ARG A 422 23.32 -18.33 7.56
C ARG A 422 23.91 -19.59 8.20
N ARG A 423 24.49 -20.45 7.37
CA ARG A 423 25.10 -21.70 7.82
C ARG A 423 26.58 -21.57 8.13
N LEU A 424 27.19 -20.46 7.72
CA LEU A 424 28.62 -20.17 7.79
C LEU A 424 28.92 -18.88 8.56
#